data_AF-H8I5B0-F1
#
_entry.id   AF-H8I5B0-F1
#
_cell.length_a   1.000
_cell.length_b   1.000
_cell.length_c   1.000
_cell.angle_alpha   90.00
_cell.angle_beta   90.00
_cell.angle_gamma   90.00
#
_symmetry.space_group_name_H-M   'P 1'
#
loop_
_entity.id
_entity.type
_entity.pdbx_description
1 polymer ?
#
loop_
_entity_poly.entity_id
_entity_poly.type
_entity_poly.pdbx_seq_one_letter_code
_entity_poly.pdbx_strand_id
1 'polypeptide(L)'
;MSDDEAWQAIVDKGVRGVFQGISRVAVSTGGKFYPQDEGLDHLMEGMRSVKASELLFEGGGGKLLAVKHDYGDSVAAIYYDGPVSPADLARLVQLMFTRRDRRACNKALVPATRVKTVTSRWKRRIALVFGEGFASRLVETSLKGKDKGMLTPDDLEDARIAISRALGDCLPLDKVSELPRPEGRGFLILR
;
A
#
# COMPACT_ATOMS: atom_id res chain seq x y z
N MET A 1 0.10 0.38 22.16
CA MET A 1 0.96 0.85 21.06
C MET A 1 0.03 1.31 19.96
N SER A 2 0.04 2.61 19.63
CA SER A 2 -0.77 3.11 18.52
C SER A 2 -0.22 2.60 17.19
N ASP A 3 -1.05 2.58 16.14
CA ASP A 3 -0.60 2.23 14.78
C ASP A 3 0.56 3.13 14.31
N ASP A 4 0.60 4.36 14.80
CA ASP A 4 1.65 5.34 14.49
C ASP A 4 2.98 5.01 15.18
N GLU A 5 2.95 4.58 16.45
CA GLU A 5 4.12 4.10 17.19
C GLU A 5 4.69 2.81 16.56
N ALA A 6 3.79 1.90 16.19
CA ALA A 6 4.17 0.66 15.51
C ALA A 6 4.84 0.96 14.17
N TRP A 7 4.29 1.93 13.43
CA TRP A 7 4.81 2.33 12.13
C TRP A 7 6.16 3.07 12.23
N GLN A 8 6.28 4.00 13.17
CA GLN A 8 7.54 4.66 13.51
C GLN A 8 8.64 3.63 13.79
N ALA A 9 8.36 2.62 14.60
CA ALA A 9 9.33 1.56 14.90
C ALA A 9 9.71 0.72 13.67
N ILE A 10 8.77 0.45 12.76
CA ILE A 10 9.04 -0.29 11.51
C ILE A 10 9.95 0.52 10.59
N VAL A 11 9.65 1.81 10.39
CA VAL A 11 10.46 2.68 9.53
C VAL A 11 11.85 2.88 10.12
N ASP A 12 11.94 3.19 11.42
CA ASP A 12 13.23 3.37 12.11
C ASP A 12 14.10 2.11 12.00
N LYS A 13 13.54 0.93 12.31
CA LYS A 13 14.25 -0.35 12.16
C LYS A 13 14.64 -0.64 10.71
N GLY A 14 13.75 -0.36 9.76
CA GLY A 14 13.97 -0.61 8.34
C GLY A 14 15.11 0.24 7.77
N VAL A 15 15.13 1.53 8.13
CA VAL A 15 16.17 2.48 7.69
C VAL A 15 17.51 2.17 8.33
N ARG A 16 17.55 2.04 9.67
CA ARG A 16 18.79 1.75 10.42
C ARG A 16 19.37 0.37 10.09
N GLY A 17 18.53 -0.58 9.67
CA GLY A 17 18.97 -1.91 9.25
C GLY A 17 19.69 -1.92 7.89
N VAL A 18 19.50 -0.90 7.06
CA VAL A 18 20.11 -0.80 5.72
C VAL A 18 21.25 0.20 5.70
N PHE A 19 21.07 1.36 6.35
CA PHE A 19 22.03 2.45 6.33
C PHE A 19 22.68 2.65 7.70
N GLN A 20 24.01 2.73 7.71
CA GLN A 20 24.77 3.18 8.88
C GLN A 20 24.78 4.71 8.95
N GLY A 21 24.92 5.27 10.15
CA GLY A 21 24.99 6.72 10.34
C GLY A 21 23.63 7.43 10.41
N ILE A 22 22.54 6.68 10.58
CA ILE A 22 21.19 7.21 10.85
C ILE A 22 21.08 7.51 12.34
N SER A 23 21.01 8.79 12.69
CA SER A 23 20.98 9.25 14.09
C SER A 23 19.55 9.25 14.64
N ARG A 24 18.57 9.68 13.83
CA ARG A 24 17.17 9.76 14.23
C ARG A 24 16.23 9.55 13.05
N VAL A 25 15.09 8.91 13.30
CA VAL A 25 13.96 8.81 12.38
C VAL A 25 12.73 9.34 13.10
N ALA A 26 11.89 10.09 12.42
CA ALA A 26 10.58 10.50 12.89
C ALA A 26 9.58 10.35 11.76
N VAL A 27 8.37 9.89 12.08
CA VAL A 27 7.33 9.65 11.08
C VAL A 27 6.08 10.39 11.49
N SER A 28 5.51 11.11 10.53
CA SER A 28 4.19 11.71 10.63
C SER A 28 3.18 10.86 9.87
N THR A 29 2.01 10.69 10.47
CA THR A 29 0.82 10.08 9.87
C THR A 29 -0.37 10.98 10.21
N GLY A 30 -0.92 11.68 9.21
CA GLY A 30 -2.03 12.62 9.45
C GLY A 30 -1.59 13.94 10.10
N GLY A 31 -0.33 14.33 9.95
CA GLY A 31 0.15 15.68 10.29
C GLY A 31 0.72 15.86 11.70
N LYS A 32 0.96 14.79 12.46
CA LYS A 32 1.71 14.83 13.73
C LYS A 32 2.89 13.87 13.69
N PHE A 33 4.09 14.34 14.00
CA PHE A 33 5.27 13.46 14.06
C PHE A 33 5.33 12.66 15.36
N TYR A 34 5.90 11.47 15.24
CA TYR A 34 6.34 10.65 16.35
C TYR A 34 7.82 10.30 16.21
N PRO A 35 8.67 10.58 17.21
CA PRO A 35 8.40 11.43 18.38
C PRO A 35 8.06 12.88 17.98
N GLN A 36 7.31 13.59 18.83
CA GLN A 36 6.92 15.00 18.58
C GLN A 36 8.14 15.91 18.44
N ASP A 37 8.09 16.81 17.46
CA ASP A 37 9.15 17.76 17.16
C ASP A 37 8.57 18.98 16.42
N GLU A 38 8.53 20.13 17.08
CA GLU A 38 7.97 21.37 16.51
C GLU A 38 8.72 21.82 15.24
N GLY A 39 10.01 21.49 15.12
CA GLY A 39 10.81 21.80 13.93
C GLY A 39 10.37 20.99 12.70
N LEU A 40 9.86 19.78 12.89
CA LEU A 40 9.36 18.92 11.81
C LEU A 40 7.97 19.36 11.32
N ASP A 41 7.16 19.98 12.17
CA ASP A 41 5.86 20.52 11.76
C ASP A 41 6.03 21.71 10.80
N HIS A 42 6.99 22.60 11.07
CA HIS A 42 7.36 23.68 10.14
C HIS A 42 7.95 23.14 8.82
N LEU A 43 8.73 22.06 8.89
CA LEU A 43 9.26 21.38 7.70
C LEU A 43 8.14 20.85 6.80
N MET A 44 7.09 20.27 7.38
CA MET A 44 5.91 19.79 6.67
C MET A 44 5.16 20.91 5.97
N GLU A 45 4.97 22.03 6.65
CA GLU A 45 4.33 23.22 6.07
C GLU A 45 5.16 23.75 4.88
N GLY A 46 6.48 23.78 5.05
CA GLY A 46 7.45 24.03 3.97
C GLY A 46 7.23 23.10 2.78
N MET A 47 7.32 21.79 2.97
CA MET A 47 7.11 20.78 1.91
C MET A 47 5.77 20.95 1.17
N ARG A 48 4.70 21.22 1.91
CA ARG A 48 3.36 21.46 1.34
C ARG A 48 3.32 22.71 0.48
N SER A 49 3.90 23.81 0.95
CA SER A 49 3.90 25.09 0.23
C SER A 49 4.64 25.00 -1.12
N VAL A 50 5.77 24.29 -1.15
CA VAL A 50 6.57 24.10 -2.37
C VAL A 50 6.15 22.88 -3.19
N LYS A 51 5.15 22.11 -2.73
CA LYS A 51 4.68 20.85 -3.33
C LYS A 51 5.81 19.85 -3.60
N ALA A 52 6.79 19.78 -2.69
CA ALA A 52 7.92 18.86 -2.79
C ALA A 52 7.58 17.50 -2.16
N SER A 53 7.87 16.41 -2.87
CA SER A 53 7.78 15.04 -2.33
C SER A 53 9.00 14.69 -1.50
N GLU A 54 10.12 15.38 -1.69
CA GLU A 54 11.38 15.18 -0.97
C GLU A 54 12.01 16.54 -0.66
N LEU A 55 12.56 16.70 0.55
CA LEU A 55 13.40 17.83 0.90
C LEU A 55 14.65 17.35 1.63
N LEU A 56 15.80 17.86 1.18
CA LEU A 56 17.08 17.67 1.83
C LEU A 56 17.50 18.98 2.48
N PHE A 57 17.78 18.93 3.78
CA PHE A 57 18.38 20.02 4.53
C PHE A 57 19.77 19.60 5.00
N GLU A 58 20.77 20.42 4.67
CA GLU A 58 22.14 20.25 5.15
C GLU A 58 22.48 21.42 6.07
N GLY A 59 22.84 21.14 7.32
CA GLY A 59 23.17 22.16 8.31
C GLY A 59 24.31 21.74 9.23
N GLY A 60 24.73 22.65 10.11
CA GLY A 60 25.84 22.42 11.04
C GLY A 60 25.61 21.27 12.05
N GLY A 61 24.36 20.82 12.21
CA GLY A 61 23.98 19.70 13.08
C GLY A 61 23.73 18.37 12.35
N GLY A 62 24.09 18.26 11.07
CA GLY A 62 23.89 17.04 10.27
C GLY A 62 23.04 17.25 9.02
N LYS A 63 22.65 16.15 8.38
CA LYS A 63 21.73 16.14 7.23
C LYS A 63 20.36 15.61 7.63
N LEU A 64 19.30 16.23 7.13
CA LEU A 64 17.93 15.81 7.30
C LEU A 64 17.29 15.59 5.94
N LEU A 65 16.82 14.37 5.69
CA LEU A 65 16.00 14.04 4.54
C LEU A 65 14.55 13.85 4.99
N ALA A 66 13.64 14.66 4.46
CA ALA A 66 12.21 14.48 4.59
C ALA A 66 11.64 13.92 3.30
N VAL A 67 10.93 12.79 3.42
CA VAL A 67 10.32 12.08 2.30
C VAL A 67 8.84 11.97 2.57
N LYS A 68 8.06 12.64 1.72
CA LYS A 68 6.61 12.56 1.72
C LYS A 68 6.14 11.41 0.85
N HIS A 69 5.10 10.76 1.33
CA HIS A 69 4.36 9.79 0.55
C HIS A 69 3.25 10.49 -0.23
N ASP A 70 3.23 10.37 -1.56
CA ASP A 70 2.27 11.11 -2.39
C ASP A 70 0.81 10.65 -2.22
N TYR A 71 0.60 9.39 -1.79
CA TYR A 71 -0.73 8.79 -1.67
C TYR A 71 -1.35 8.91 -0.27
N GLY A 72 -0.65 9.51 0.71
CA GLY A 72 -1.19 9.74 2.06
C GLY A 72 -0.55 10.92 2.78
N ASP A 73 -1.13 11.37 3.89
CA ASP A 73 -0.54 12.41 4.75
C ASP A 73 0.59 11.87 5.64
N SER A 74 1.46 11.04 5.05
CA SER A 74 2.59 10.42 5.75
C SER A 74 3.91 10.98 5.28
N VAL A 75 4.78 11.33 6.23
CA VAL A 75 6.12 11.84 5.96
C VAL A 75 7.11 11.19 6.91
N ALA A 76 8.26 10.75 6.39
CA ALA A 76 9.38 10.33 7.21
C ALA A 76 10.47 11.40 7.16
N ALA A 77 10.93 11.84 8.32
CA ALA A 77 12.06 12.72 8.51
C ALA A 77 13.23 11.89 9.08
N ILE A 78 14.37 11.88 8.38
CA ILE A 78 15.51 11.04 8.71
C ILE A 78 16.76 11.90 8.84
N TYR A 79 17.32 11.91 10.04
CA TYR A 79 18.58 12.56 10.36
C TYR A 79 19.72 11.58 10.17
N TYR A 80 20.78 12.02 9.50
CA TYR A 80 21.95 11.21 9.22
C TYR A 80 23.22 12.04 9.09
N ASP A 81 24.33 11.46 9.53
CA ASP A 81 25.66 12.11 9.58
C ASP A 81 26.70 11.35 8.75
N GLY A 82 26.32 10.21 8.17
CA GLY A 82 27.20 9.34 7.37
C GLY A 82 27.17 9.62 5.86
N PRO A 83 28.00 8.90 5.08
CA PRO A 83 28.00 8.95 3.61
C PRO A 83 26.80 8.18 3.03
N VAL A 84 25.59 8.56 3.43
CA VAL A 84 24.34 7.97 2.94
C VAL A 84 23.90 8.73 1.71
N SER A 85 23.63 8.00 0.62
CA SER A 85 23.01 8.54 -0.60
C SER A 85 21.58 8.99 -0.27
N PRO A 86 21.26 10.30 -0.39
CA PRO A 86 19.91 10.79 -0.10
C PRO A 86 18.86 10.14 -1.01
N ALA A 87 19.24 9.89 -2.27
CA ALA A 87 18.36 9.26 -3.26
C ALA A 87 18.02 7.81 -2.89
N ASP A 88 19.00 7.02 -2.41
CA ASP A 88 18.74 5.63 -2.02
C ASP A 88 17.95 5.54 -0.72
N LEU A 89 18.20 6.47 0.20
CA LEU A 89 17.41 6.62 1.42
C LEU A 89 15.95 6.99 1.10
N ALA A 90 15.73 7.96 0.20
CA ALA A 90 14.39 8.33 -0.27
C ALA A 90 13.65 7.15 -0.91
N ARG A 91 14.31 6.43 -1.82
CA ARG A 91 13.75 5.24 -2.48
C ARG A 91 13.36 4.16 -1.47
N LEU A 92 14.21 3.88 -0.48
CA LEU A 92 13.88 2.90 0.56
C LEU A 92 12.61 3.30 1.32
N VAL A 93 12.50 4.58 1.72
CA VAL A 93 11.34 5.10 2.42
C VAL A 93 10.07 5.01 1.57
N GLN A 94 10.13 5.43 0.31
CA GLN A 94 9.02 5.31 -0.64
C GLN A 94 8.59 3.86 -0.83
N LEU A 95 9.54 2.92 -0.91
CA LEU A 95 9.24 1.48 -0.98
C LEU A 95 8.54 0.98 0.29
N MET A 96 8.97 1.42 1.47
CA MET A 96 8.31 1.06 2.73
C MET A 96 6.89 1.61 2.81
N PHE A 97 6.67 2.88 2.47
CA PHE A 97 5.33 3.47 2.40
C PHE A 97 4.45 2.76 1.37
N THR A 98 4.96 2.49 0.18
CA THR A 98 4.23 1.73 -0.86
C THR A 98 3.85 0.32 -0.39
N ARG A 99 4.73 -0.36 0.38
CA ARG A 99 4.43 -1.66 0.99
C ARG A 99 3.35 -1.56 2.07
N ARG A 100 3.35 -0.49 2.88
CA ARG A 100 2.28 -0.21 3.85
C ARG A 100 0.95 -0.01 3.15
N ASP A 101 0.93 0.80 2.10
CA ASP A 101 -0.27 1.05 1.30
C ASP A 101 -0.79 -0.19 0.62
N ARG A 102 0.07 -1.05 0.08
CA ARG A 102 -0.35 -2.35 -0.44
C ARG A 102 -1.03 -3.20 0.64
N ARG A 103 -0.50 -3.20 1.86
CA ARG A 103 -1.13 -3.91 3.00
C ARG A 103 -2.44 -3.24 3.46
N ALA A 104 -2.55 -1.92 3.36
CA ALA A 104 -3.77 -1.17 3.71
C ALA A 104 -4.87 -1.30 2.64
N CYS A 105 -4.52 -1.24 1.36
CA CYS A 105 -5.41 -1.49 0.21
C CYS A 105 -5.99 -2.91 0.24
N ASN A 106 -5.25 -3.90 0.73
CA ASN A 106 -5.77 -5.26 0.92
C ASN A 106 -6.88 -5.36 1.98
N LYS A 107 -7.04 -4.35 2.85
CA LYS A 107 -8.11 -4.29 3.86
C LYS A 107 -9.32 -3.46 3.42
N ALA A 108 -9.22 -2.69 2.34
CA ALA A 108 -10.34 -1.90 1.84
C ALA A 108 -11.39 -2.82 1.19
N LEU A 109 -12.67 -2.59 1.50
CA LEU A 109 -13.77 -3.34 0.89
C LEU A 109 -13.78 -3.14 -0.63
N VAL A 110 -14.01 -4.22 -1.37
CA VAL A 110 -14.18 -4.17 -2.82
C VAL A 110 -15.60 -3.69 -3.13
N PRO A 111 -15.79 -2.67 -3.99
CA PRO A 111 -17.11 -2.26 -4.43
C PRO A 111 -17.93 -3.46 -4.92
N ALA A 112 -19.19 -3.59 -4.47
CA ALA A 112 -20.05 -4.74 -4.81
C ALA A 112 -20.22 -4.95 -6.33
N THR A 113 -20.17 -3.86 -7.11
CA THR A 113 -20.18 -3.90 -8.58
C THR A 113 -18.98 -4.63 -9.15
N ARG A 114 -17.79 -4.44 -8.56
CA ARG A 114 -16.54 -5.12 -8.96
C ARG A 114 -16.56 -6.58 -8.56
N VAL A 115 -17.00 -6.89 -7.33
CA VAL A 115 -17.23 -8.27 -6.89
C VAL A 115 -18.13 -9.01 -7.88
N LYS A 116 -19.25 -8.39 -8.28
CA LYS A 116 -20.17 -8.96 -9.28
C LYS A 116 -19.47 -9.22 -10.61
N THR A 117 -18.71 -8.26 -11.14
CA THR A 117 -17.97 -8.43 -12.40
C THR A 117 -16.98 -9.59 -12.36
N VAL A 118 -16.16 -9.68 -11.31
CA VAL A 118 -15.14 -10.73 -11.14
C VAL A 118 -15.81 -12.10 -11.03
N THR A 119 -16.78 -12.23 -10.12
CA THR A 119 -17.49 -13.49 -9.89
C THR A 119 -18.29 -13.94 -11.12
N SER A 120 -18.88 -13.01 -11.88
CA SER A 120 -19.53 -13.32 -13.16
C SER A 120 -18.54 -13.82 -14.22
N ARG A 121 -17.34 -13.26 -14.30
CA ARG A 121 -16.29 -13.75 -15.23
C ARG A 121 -15.82 -15.15 -14.87
N TRP A 122 -15.57 -15.43 -13.59
CA TRP A 122 -15.22 -16.77 -13.12
C TRP A 122 -16.35 -17.77 -13.41
N LYS A 123 -17.60 -17.43 -13.06
CA LYS A 123 -18.76 -18.26 -13.37
C LYS A 123 -18.85 -18.55 -14.86
N ARG A 124 -18.66 -17.55 -15.72
CA ARG A 124 -18.69 -17.74 -17.18
C ARG A 124 -17.58 -18.69 -17.65
N ARG A 125 -16.34 -18.51 -17.20
CA ARG A 125 -15.21 -19.37 -17.59
C ARG A 125 -15.41 -20.82 -17.14
N ILE A 126 -15.87 -21.04 -15.92
CA ILE A 126 -16.14 -22.37 -15.39
C ILE A 126 -17.33 -23.00 -16.13
N ALA A 127 -18.38 -22.23 -16.39
CA ALA A 127 -19.58 -22.70 -17.06
C ALA A 127 -19.32 -23.21 -18.48
N LEU A 128 -18.32 -22.64 -19.19
CA LEU A 128 -17.93 -23.10 -20.52
C LEU A 128 -17.44 -24.56 -20.54
N VAL A 129 -16.89 -25.06 -19.43
CA VAL A 129 -16.31 -26.40 -19.35
C VAL A 129 -17.17 -27.34 -18.51
N PHE A 130 -17.71 -26.85 -17.39
CA PHE A 130 -18.37 -27.65 -16.36
C PHE A 130 -19.88 -27.36 -16.21
N GLY A 131 -20.42 -26.42 -16.98
CA GLY A 131 -21.83 -26.04 -16.95
C GLY A 131 -22.19 -25.00 -15.87
N GLU A 132 -23.27 -24.24 -16.13
CA GLU A 132 -23.67 -23.07 -15.34
C GLU A 132 -24.06 -23.40 -13.89
N GLY A 133 -24.74 -24.54 -13.67
CA GLY A 133 -25.19 -24.97 -12.35
C GLY A 133 -24.03 -25.40 -11.43
N PHE A 134 -22.95 -25.93 -12.00
CA PHE A 134 -21.72 -26.23 -11.27
C PHE A 134 -20.95 -24.94 -10.97
N ALA A 135 -20.78 -24.09 -11.99
CA ALA A 135 -20.08 -22.82 -11.87
C ALA A 135 -20.69 -21.90 -10.80
N SER A 136 -22.02 -21.79 -10.75
CA SER A 136 -22.69 -20.93 -9.76
C SER A 136 -22.50 -21.44 -8.34
N ARG A 137 -22.68 -22.74 -8.11
CA ARG A 137 -22.47 -23.37 -6.80
C ARG A 137 -21.03 -23.24 -6.33
N LEU A 138 -20.06 -23.56 -7.19
CA LEU A 138 -18.65 -23.50 -6.84
C LEU A 138 -18.23 -22.09 -6.41
N VAL A 139 -18.57 -21.07 -7.20
CA VAL A 139 -18.24 -19.68 -6.86
C VAL A 139 -18.92 -19.22 -5.57
N GLU A 140 -20.19 -19.56 -5.34
CA GLU A 140 -20.93 -19.17 -4.13
C GLU A 140 -20.39 -19.87 -2.87
N THR A 141 -20.06 -21.16 -2.96
CA THR A 141 -19.44 -21.91 -1.86
C THR A 141 -18.04 -21.37 -1.54
N SER A 142 -17.25 -21.00 -2.55
CA SER A 142 -15.92 -20.44 -2.34
C SER A 142 -15.93 -19.05 -1.70
N LEU A 143 -17.03 -18.29 -1.82
CA LEU A 143 -17.23 -17.02 -1.12
C LEU A 143 -17.73 -17.20 0.33
N LYS A 144 -17.94 -18.44 0.80
CA LYS A 144 -18.33 -18.79 2.18
C LYS A 144 -19.58 -18.06 2.69
N GLY A 145 -20.50 -17.69 1.81
CA GLY A 145 -21.73 -16.97 2.18
C GLY A 145 -21.52 -15.52 2.63
N LYS A 146 -20.33 -14.93 2.42
CA LYS A 146 -20.09 -13.51 2.71
C LYS A 146 -20.92 -12.62 1.78
N ASP A 147 -21.44 -11.52 2.33
CA ASP A 147 -22.12 -10.50 1.53
C ASP A 147 -21.12 -9.79 0.60
N LYS A 148 -21.57 -9.48 -0.62
CA LYS A 148 -20.76 -8.88 -1.67
C LYS A 148 -20.26 -7.48 -1.30
N GLY A 149 -20.96 -6.77 -0.42
CA GLY A 149 -20.53 -5.47 0.10
C GLY A 149 -19.41 -5.55 1.14
N MET A 150 -19.12 -6.75 1.66
CA MET A 150 -18.20 -6.97 2.79
C MET A 150 -16.94 -7.74 2.40
N LEU A 151 -16.72 -7.97 1.10
CA LEU A 151 -15.57 -8.72 0.60
C LEU A 151 -14.36 -7.81 0.43
N THR A 152 -13.22 -8.24 0.95
CA THR A 152 -11.91 -7.62 0.69
C THR A 152 -11.24 -8.25 -0.54
N PRO A 153 -10.16 -7.64 -1.07
CA PRO A 153 -9.33 -8.27 -2.10
C PRO A 153 -8.78 -9.64 -1.67
N ASP A 154 -8.38 -9.79 -0.41
CA ASP A 154 -7.86 -11.04 0.13
C ASP A 154 -8.95 -12.12 0.16
N ASP A 155 -10.19 -11.76 0.52
CA ASP A 155 -11.32 -12.70 0.49
C ASP A 155 -11.62 -13.22 -0.93
N LEU A 156 -11.51 -12.35 -1.94
CA LEU A 156 -11.67 -12.74 -3.32
C LEU A 156 -10.51 -13.61 -3.80
N GLU A 157 -9.27 -13.31 -3.41
CA GLU A 157 -8.11 -14.11 -3.77
C GLU A 157 -8.15 -15.51 -3.13
N ASP A 158 -8.58 -15.60 -1.87
CA ASP A 158 -8.83 -16.87 -1.18
C ASP A 158 -9.90 -17.70 -1.91
N ALA A 159 -11.00 -17.05 -2.33
CA ALA A 159 -12.03 -17.69 -3.13
C ALA A 159 -11.48 -18.17 -4.48
N ARG A 160 -10.67 -17.36 -5.17
CA ARG A 160 -10.01 -17.72 -6.44
C ARG A 160 -9.13 -18.95 -6.28
N ILE A 161 -8.31 -19.00 -5.22
CA ILE A 161 -7.43 -20.14 -4.91
C ILE A 161 -8.26 -21.39 -4.62
N ALA A 162 -9.34 -21.26 -3.84
CA ALA A 162 -10.22 -22.39 -3.54
C ALA A 162 -10.88 -22.96 -4.80
N ILE A 163 -11.35 -22.09 -5.71
CA ILE A 163 -11.91 -22.50 -6.99
C ILE A 163 -10.84 -23.17 -7.85
N SER A 164 -9.64 -22.56 -7.97
CA SER A 164 -8.53 -23.12 -8.75
C SER A 164 -8.17 -24.53 -8.28
N ARG A 165 -8.03 -24.73 -6.97
CA ARG A 165 -7.76 -26.04 -6.36
C ARG A 165 -8.88 -27.05 -6.63
N ALA A 166 -10.14 -26.63 -6.52
CA ALA A 166 -11.28 -27.50 -6.80
C ALA A 166 -11.34 -27.95 -8.28
N LEU A 167 -10.77 -27.14 -9.18
CA LEU A 167 -10.66 -27.43 -10.60
C LEU A 167 -9.32 -28.11 -10.96
N GLY A 168 -8.43 -28.38 -10.00
CA GLY A 168 -7.11 -28.94 -10.28
C GLY A 168 -6.22 -28.02 -11.13
N ASP A 169 -6.34 -26.71 -10.95
CA ASP A 169 -5.58 -25.66 -11.65
C ASP A 169 -5.72 -25.67 -13.19
N CYS A 170 -6.75 -26.34 -13.72
CA CYS A 170 -6.97 -26.48 -15.15
C CYS A 170 -7.49 -25.21 -15.85
N LEU A 171 -7.92 -24.19 -15.08
CA LEU A 171 -8.51 -22.97 -15.62
C LEU A 171 -7.83 -21.71 -15.05
N PRO A 172 -7.28 -20.83 -15.90
CA PRO A 172 -6.78 -19.55 -15.44
C PRO A 172 -7.95 -18.64 -15.05
N LEU A 173 -8.01 -18.27 -13.78
CA LEU A 173 -8.95 -17.29 -13.24
C LEU A 173 -8.24 -15.95 -13.06
N ASP A 174 -8.89 -14.86 -13.46
CA ASP A 174 -8.35 -13.50 -13.35
C ASP A 174 -7.93 -13.21 -11.90
N LYS A 175 -6.71 -12.69 -11.71
CA LYS A 175 -6.21 -12.27 -10.40
C LYS A 175 -6.87 -10.97 -9.98
N VAL A 176 -7.12 -10.82 -8.67
CA VAL A 176 -7.77 -9.63 -8.12
C VAL A 176 -6.91 -8.36 -8.32
N SER A 177 -5.59 -8.50 -8.46
CA SER A 177 -4.63 -7.41 -8.71
C SER A 177 -4.58 -6.88 -10.15
N GLU A 178 -5.19 -7.58 -11.12
CA GLU A 178 -5.20 -7.20 -12.54
C GLU A 178 -6.43 -6.35 -12.91
N LEU A 179 -7.22 -5.95 -11.92
CA LEU A 179 -8.40 -5.12 -12.13
C LEU A 179 -8.00 -3.66 -12.29
N PRO A 180 -8.45 -2.95 -13.34
CA PRO A 180 -8.21 -1.52 -13.48
C PRO A 180 -8.75 -0.81 -12.23
N ARG A 181 -7.96 0.13 -11.70
CA ARG A 181 -8.37 0.98 -10.57
C ARG A 181 -9.70 1.67 -10.91
N PRO A 182 -10.58 1.96 -9.93
CA PRO A 182 -11.72 2.82 -10.21
C PRO A 182 -11.11 4.10 -10.78
N GLU A 183 -11.65 4.56 -11.92
CA GLU A 183 -11.13 5.71 -12.67
C GLU A 183 -11.15 6.96 -11.79
N GLY A 184 -10.12 7.11 -10.95
CA GLY A 184 -9.57 8.40 -10.60
C GLY A 184 -8.85 8.87 -11.85
N ARG A 185 -9.43 9.90 -12.47
CA ARG A 185 -8.90 10.63 -13.63
C ARG A 185 -7.38 10.62 -13.66
N GLY A 186 -6.84 10.22 -14.81
CA GLY A 186 -5.40 10.13 -15.02
C GLY A 186 -4.68 11.41 -14.63
N PHE A 187 -3.51 11.24 -14.05
CA PHE A 187 -2.45 12.23 -14.14
C PHE A 187 -1.26 11.56 -14.81
N LEU A 188 -1.05 11.97 -16.06
CA LEU A 188 0.27 11.99 -16.67
C LEU A 188 1.16 12.85 -15.76
N ILE A 189 2.13 12.22 -15.09
CA ILE A 189 3.28 12.95 -14.56
C ILE A 189 4.38 12.78 -15.60
N LEU A 190 4.53 13.80 -16.44
CA LEU A 190 5.77 14.06 -17.16
C LEU A 190 6.72 14.77 -16.19
N ARG A 191 7.81 14.10 -15.80
CA ARG A 191 9.21 14.54 -15.90
C ARG A 191 10.12 13.61 -15.11
#